data_AF-A0A4R1YZ48-F1
#
_entry.id   AF-A0A4R1YZ48-F1
#
_cell.length_a   1.000
_cell.length_b   1.000
_cell.length_c   1.000
_cell.angle_alpha   90.00
_cell.angle_beta   90.00
_cell.angle_gamma   90.00
#
_symmetry.space_group_name_H-M   'P 1'
#
loop_
_entity.id
_entity.type
_entity.pdbx_description
1 polymer ?
#
loop_
_entity_poly.entity_id
_entity_poly.type
_entity_poly.pdbx_seq_one_letter_code
_entity_poly.pdbx_strand_id
1 'polypeptide(L)'
;MTDRPAGRRPIPSDPAVQGATERPMMLELVLLQMQARGRDPARADEIGQLGFMQWLGGLPGGCDYAAAARAALLRLDAGVPDSPTLASFRGLLAASLAMPPRPLGLSLPVPRRRGGARARRQPS
;
A
#
# COMPACT_ATOMS: atom_id res chain seq x y z
N MET A 1 50.44 37.92 16.43
CA MET A 1 50.09 37.05 17.57
C MET A 1 48.75 37.57 18.10
N THR A 2 47.62 36.90 17.93
CA THR A 2 47.39 35.47 18.22
C THR A 2 46.23 34.94 17.36
N ASP A 3 46.53 33.84 16.66
CA ASP A 3 45.61 32.94 15.98
C ASP A 3 44.78 32.17 17.03
N ARG A 4 43.48 31.99 16.81
CA ARG A 4 42.61 31.17 17.68
C ARG A 4 41.90 30.13 16.81
N PRO A 5 42.24 28.83 16.92
CA PRO A 5 41.59 27.83 16.10
C PRO A 5 40.18 27.51 16.63
N ALA A 6 39.20 27.56 15.73
CA ALA A 6 37.84 27.14 15.97
C ALA A 6 37.79 25.61 16.17
N GLY A 7 37.71 25.17 17.43
CA GLY A 7 37.47 23.77 17.77
C GLY A 7 36.11 23.32 17.24
N ARG A 8 36.11 22.43 16.25
CA ARG A 8 34.93 21.66 15.84
C ARG A 8 34.46 20.83 17.04
N ARG A 9 33.26 21.11 17.56
CA ARG A 9 32.55 20.21 18.47
C ARG A 9 32.18 18.92 17.70
N PRO A 10 32.36 17.72 18.28
CA PRO A 10 31.81 16.50 17.71
C PRO A 10 30.28 16.58 17.69
N ILE A 11 29.68 16.27 16.55
CA ILE A 11 28.22 16.09 16.44
C ILE A 11 27.87 14.84 17.26
N PRO A 12 26.94 14.90 18.22
CA PRO A 12 26.49 13.70 18.91
C PRO A 12 25.88 12.76 17.87
N SER A 13 26.48 11.57 17.72
CA SER A 13 25.90 10.47 16.95
C SER A 13 24.63 10.03 17.66
N ASP A 14 23.49 10.26 17.01
CA ASP A 14 22.18 9.86 17.50
C ASP A 14 22.16 8.32 17.65
N PRO A 15 21.99 7.77 18.86
CA PRO A 15 21.94 6.33 19.04
C PRO A 15 20.61 5.81 18.48
N ALA A 16 20.74 5.04 17.40
CA ALA A 16 19.88 3.93 17.00
C ALA A 16 18.41 4.03 17.44
N VAL A 17 17.55 4.39 16.48
CA VAL A 17 16.12 4.06 16.54
C VAL A 17 15.97 2.54 16.54
N GLN A 18 16.14 1.94 17.71
CA GLN A 18 15.69 0.60 18.05
C GLN A 18 14.33 0.73 18.72
N GLY A 19 13.33 0.87 17.86
CA GLY A 19 11.93 0.61 18.17
C GLY A 19 11.41 -0.36 17.14
N ALA A 20 11.88 -1.61 17.21
CA ALA A 20 11.33 -2.74 16.45
C ALA A 20 9.95 -3.11 17.01
N THR A 21 9.01 -2.18 16.93
CA THR A 21 7.61 -2.55 16.74
C THR A 21 7.53 -2.73 15.24
N GLU A 22 7.51 -3.98 14.77
CA GLU A 22 7.34 -4.31 13.37
C GLU A 22 6.12 -3.53 12.86
N ARG A 23 6.36 -2.38 12.20
CA ARG A 23 5.30 -1.70 11.49
C ARG A 23 4.80 -2.75 10.52
N PRO A 24 3.50 -3.12 10.57
CA PRO A 24 2.99 -4.10 9.63
C PRO A 24 3.42 -3.66 8.24
N MET A 25 4.17 -4.52 7.54
CA MET A 25 4.67 -4.22 6.20
C MET A 25 3.47 -3.71 5.39
N MET A 26 3.62 -2.62 4.63
CA MET A 26 2.48 -1.94 3.97
C MET A 26 1.51 -2.92 3.27
N LEU A 27 2.06 -4.01 2.71
CA LEU A 27 1.29 -5.12 2.16
C LEU A 27 0.28 -5.74 3.15
N GLU A 28 0.69 -6.08 4.37
CA GLU A 28 -0.18 -6.70 5.38
C GLU A 28 -1.36 -5.80 5.78
N LEU A 29 -1.11 -4.49 5.93
CA LEU A 29 -2.17 -3.52 6.18
C LEU A 29 -3.18 -3.47 5.04
N VAL A 30 -2.67 -3.46 3.82
CA VAL A 30 -3.47 -3.43 2.60
C VAL A 30 -4.30 -4.72 2.45
N LEU A 31 -3.71 -5.89 2.71
CA LEU A 31 -4.42 -7.18 2.70
C LEU A 31 -5.50 -7.25 3.77
N LEU A 32 -5.20 -6.83 5.00
CA LEU A 32 -6.17 -6.79 6.09
C LEU A 32 -7.35 -5.85 5.78
N GLN A 33 -7.06 -4.67 5.21
CA GLN A 33 -8.08 -3.71 4.79
C GLN A 33 -8.97 -4.27 3.68
N MET A 34 -8.39 -4.98 2.72
CA MET A 34 -9.13 -5.63 1.64
C MET A 34 -10.06 -6.74 2.16
N GLN A 35 -9.57 -7.59 3.08
CA GLN A 35 -10.39 -8.63 3.71
C GLN A 35 -11.57 -8.05 4.51
N ALA A 36 -11.34 -6.95 5.24
CA ALA A 36 -12.39 -6.28 6.00
C ALA A 36 -13.49 -5.66 5.11
N ARG A 37 -13.14 -5.24 3.88
CA ARG A 37 -14.04 -4.54 2.95
C ARG A 37 -14.59 -5.40 1.82
N GLY A 38 -14.06 -6.60 1.60
CA GLY A 38 -14.34 -7.49 0.46
C GLY A 38 -15.71 -8.17 0.45
N ARG A 39 -16.69 -7.69 1.23
CA ARG A 39 -18.06 -8.25 1.25
C ARG A 39 -18.95 -7.73 0.12
N ASP A 40 -18.58 -6.63 -0.51
CA ASP A 40 -19.33 -6.06 -1.65
C ASP A 40 -18.63 -6.40 -2.97
N PRO A 41 -19.10 -7.42 -3.72
CA PRO A 41 -18.48 -7.80 -4.98
C PRO A 41 -18.60 -6.71 -6.04
N ALA A 42 -19.60 -5.82 -5.95
CA ALA A 42 -19.79 -4.73 -6.91
C ALA A 42 -18.67 -3.67 -6.84
N ARG A 43 -17.85 -3.70 -5.78
CA ARG A 43 -16.75 -2.75 -5.55
C ARG A 43 -15.39 -3.42 -5.40
N ALA A 44 -15.33 -4.72 -5.66
CA ALA A 44 -14.11 -5.51 -5.56
C ALA A 44 -12.95 -4.87 -6.35
N ASP A 45 -13.24 -4.41 -7.57
CA ASP A 45 -12.24 -3.79 -8.43
C ASP A 45 -11.74 -2.45 -7.90
N GLU A 46 -12.64 -1.58 -7.45
CA GLU A 46 -12.26 -0.29 -6.87
C GLU A 46 -11.37 -0.47 -5.63
N ILE A 47 -11.72 -1.45 -4.77
CA ILE A 47 -10.99 -1.72 -3.54
C ILE A 47 -9.64 -2.37 -3.84
N GLY A 48 -9.57 -3.29 -4.80
CA GLY A 48 -8.32 -3.92 -5.25
C GLY A 48 -7.36 -2.91 -5.87
N GLN A 49 -7.87 -2.01 -6.73
CA GLN A 49 -7.10 -0.92 -7.32
C GLN A 49 -6.59 0.07 -6.26
N LEU A 50 -7.42 0.42 -5.28
CA LEU A 50 -7.01 1.27 -4.17
C LEU A 50 -5.94 0.61 -3.30
N GLY A 51 -6.06 -0.70 -3.06
CA GLY A 51 -5.04 -1.49 -2.36
C GLY A 51 -3.71 -1.46 -3.11
N PHE A 52 -3.75 -1.63 -4.44
CA PHE A 52 -2.58 -1.55 -5.30
C PHE A 52 -1.87 -0.19 -5.21
N MET A 53 -2.62 0.91 -5.30
CA MET A 53 -2.06 2.26 -5.19
C MET A 53 -1.46 2.54 -3.81
N GLN A 54 -2.13 2.11 -2.73
CA GLN A 54 -1.60 2.27 -1.36
C GLN A 54 -0.33 1.45 -1.14
N TRP A 55 -0.31 0.20 -1.60
CA TRP A 55 0.86 -0.65 -1.52
C TRP A 55 2.03 -0.05 -2.30
N LEU A 56 1.80 0.38 -3.54
CA LEU A 56 2.79 1.02 -4.39
C LEU A 56 3.35 2.30 -3.74
N GLY A 57 2.48 3.15 -3.21
CA GLY A 57 2.87 4.39 -2.53
C GLY A 57 3.59 4.19 -1.19
N GLY A 58 3.52 2.99 -0.61
CA GLY A 58 4.23 2.63 0.61
C GLY A 58 5.53 1.86 0.41
N LEU A 59 5.94 1.59 -0.84
CA LEU A 59 7.21 0.94 -1.11
C LEU A 59 8.40 1.86 -0.74
N PRO A 60 9.51 1.31 -0.21
CA PRO A 60 10.72 2.08 0.03
C PRO A 60 11.26 2.72 -1.27
N GLY A 61 11.77 3.95 -1.17
CA GLY A 61 12.45 4.59 -2.28
C GLY A 61 13.65 3.77 -2.75
N GLY A 62 13.79 3.59 -4.08
CA GLY A 62 14.89 2.84 -4.68
C GLY A 62 14.78 1.31 -4.57
N CYS A 63 13.63 0.78 -4.10
CA CYS A 63 13.43 -0.68 -4.10
C CYS A 63 13.31 -1.24 -5.52
N ASP A 64 13.70 -2.51 -5.69
CA ASP A 64 13.38 -3.27 -6.89
C ASP A 64 11.88 -3.58 -6.92
N TYR A 65 11.15 -2.80 -7.72
CA TYR A 65 9.71 -2.96 -7.90
C TYR A 65 9.32 -4.38 -8.33
N ALA A 66 10.08 -4.98 -9.25
CA ALA A 66 9.73 -6.27 -9.80
C ALA A 66 9.91 -7.38 -8.75
N ALA A 67 10.96 -7.28 -7.93
CA ALA A 67 11.16 -8.17 -6.78
C ALA A 67 10.06 -7.97 -5.73
N ALA A 68 9.70 -6.73 -5.41
CA ALA A 68 8.64 -6.41 -4.45
C ALA A 68 7.26 -6.95 -4.91
N ALA A 69 6.92 -6.77 -6.19
CA ALA A 69 5.66 -7.27 -6.76
C ALA A 69 5.59 -8.81 -6.76
N ARG A 70 6.70 -9.49 -7.08
CA ARG A 70 6.78 -10.96 -6.99
C ARG A 70 6.64 -11.46 -5.55
N ALA A 71 7.29 -10.79 -4.59
CA ALA A 71 7.14 -11.11 -3.18
C ALA A 71 5.68 -10.94 -2.70
N ALA A 72 4.99 -9.89 -3.17
CA ALA A 72 3.58 -9.68 -2.88
C ALA A 72 2.68 -10.79 -3.47
N LEU A 73 2.95 -11.25 -4.69
CA LEU A 73 2.23 -12.38 -5.30
C LEU A 73 2.43 -13.67 -4.52
N LEU A 74 3.66 -14.00 -4.13
CA LEU A 74 3.96 -15.18 -3.30
C LEU A 74 3.23 -15.13 -1.96
N ARG A 75 3.12 -13.94 -1.37
CA ARG A 75 2.40 -13.75 -0.11
C ARG A 75 0.90 -13.99 -0.24
N LEU A 76 0.29 -13.59 -1.37
CA LEU A 76 -1.11 -13.88 -1.68
C LEU A 76 -1.37 -15.38 -1.85
N ASP A 77 -0.41 -16.12 -2.39
CA ASP A 77 -0.49 -17.58 -2.52
C ASP A 77 -0.35 -18.33 -1.21
N ALA A 78 0.32 -17.75 -0.22
CA ALA A 78 0.59 -18.37 1.07
C ALA A 78 -0.61 -18.35 2.04
N GLY A 79 -1.81 -18.70 1.55
CA GLY A 79 -2.98 -18.98 2.39
C GLY A 79 -3.89 -17.80 2.72
N VAL A 80 -3.87 -16.73 1.92
CA VAL A 80 -4.89 -15.69 2.02
C VAL A 80 -6.21 -16.21 1.42
N PRO A 81 -7.35 -16.13 2.14
CA PRO A 81 -8.63 -16.56 1.58
C PRO A 81 -8.94 -15.81 0.29
N ASP A 82 -9.32 -16.55 -0.76
CA ASP A 82 -9.63 -15.92 -2.04
C ASP A 82 -10.86 -15.00 -1.89
N SER A 83 -10.78 -13.83 -2.52
CA SER A 83 -11.89 -12.88 -2.55
C SER A 83 -11.84 -12.06 -3.82
N PRO A 84 -12.99 -11.55 -4.32
CA PRO A 84 -13.02 -10.73 -5.53
C PRO A 84 -12.05 -9.53 -5.47
N THR A 85 -11.91 -8.90 -4.30
CA THR A 85 -10.99 -7.79 -4.07
C THR A 85 -9.53 -8.20 -4.23
N LEU A 86 -9.15 -9.34 -3.64
CA LEU A 86 -7.79 -9.87 -3.73
C LEU A 86 -7.48 -10.34 -5.14
N ALA A 87 -8.45 -10.95 -5.85
CA ALA A 87 -8.31 -11.30 -7.25
C ALA A 87 -8.01 -10.06 -8.12
N SER A 88 -8.69 -8.93 -7.88
CA SER A 88 -8.42 -7.68 -8.59
C SER A 88 -7.01 -7.14 -8.29
N PHE A 89 -6.62 -7.07 -7.01
CA PHE A 89 -5.26 -6.67 -6.61
C PHE A 89 -4.17 -7.56 -7.21
N ARG A 90 -4.38 -8.89 -7.18
CA ARG A 90 -3.50 -9.89 -7.78
C ARG A 90 -3.35 -9.71 -9.28
N GLY A 91 -4.46 -9.45 -9.97
CA GLY A 91 -4.48 -9.15 -11.41
C GLY A 91 -3.63 -7.92 -11.75
N LEU A 92 -3.70 -6.86 -10.94
CA LEU A 92 -2.88 -5.66 -11.11
C LEU A 92 -1.39 -5.91 -10.90
N LEU A 93 -1.02 -6.68 -9.86
CA LEU A 93 0.37 -7.09 -9.65
C LEU A 93 0.91 -7.86 -10.87
N ALA A 94 0.17 -8.87 -11.33
CA ALA A 94 0.57 -9.66 -12.49
C ALA A 94 0.65 -8.82 -13.77
N ALA A 95 -0.34 -7.96 -14.04
CA ALA A 95 -0.35 -7.07 -15.19
C ALA A 95 0.82 -6.06 -15.16
N SER A 96 1.18 -5.57 -13.98
CA SER A 96 2.30 -4.63 -13.82
C SER A 96 3.67 -5.24 -14.10
N LEU A 97 3.77 -6.58 -14.02
CA LEU A 97 4.98 -7.34 -14.32
C LEU A 97 5.01 -7.84 -15.78
N ALA A 98 3.91 -7.70 -16.52
CA ALA A 98 3.81 -8.22 -17.87
C ALA A 98 4.72 -7.45 -18.84
N MET A 99 5.31 -8.20 -19.78
CA MET A 99 6.10 -7.66 -20.88
C MET A 99 5.42 -7.98 -22.22
N PRO A 100 5.28 -7.02 -23.15
CA PRO A 100 5.65 -5.61 -23.01
C PRO A 100 4.78 -4.88 -21.97
N PRO A 101 5.29 -3.80 -21.34
CA PRO A 101 4.54 -3.06 -20.33
C PRO A 101 3.26 -2.51 -20.95
N ARG A 102 2.12 -2.85 -20.34
CA ARG A 102 0.81 -2.35 -20.75
C ARG A 102 0.29 -1.33 -19.73
N PRO A 103 -0.44 -0.30 -20.16
CA PRO A 103 -1.12 0.60 -19.24
C PRO A 103 -2.01 -0.18 -18.27
N LEU A 104 -1.87 0.09 -16.98
CA LEU A 104 -2.79 -0.44 -15.97
C LEU A 104 -4.07 0.39 -15.98
N GLY A 105 -5.23 -0.27 -16.04
CA GLY A 105 -6.54 0.36 -15.95
C GLY A 105 -6.90 0.81 -14.54
N LEU A 106 -6.06 1.64 -13.91
CA LEU A 106 -6.30 2.17 -12.58
C LEU A 106 -7.35 3.28 -12.64
N SER A 107 -8.47 3.06 -11.96
CA SER A 107 -9.52 4.07 -11.76
C SER A 107 -9.51 4.51 -10.31
N LEU A 108 -9.60 5.81 -10.08
CA LEU A 108 -9.80 6.30 -8.72
C LEU A 108 -11.19 5.86 -8.23
N PRO A 109 -11.31 5.37 -6.98
CA PRO A 109 -12.61 5.00 -6.44
C PRO A 109 -13.55 6.22 -6.45
N VAL A 110 -14.78 6.01 -6.88
CA VAL A 110 -15.77 7.09 -6.99
C VAL A 110 -16.02 7.67 -5.58
N PRO A 111 -15.83 8.99 -5.36
CA PRO A 111 -16.09 9.61 -4.07
C PRO A 111 -17.58 9.46 -3.70
N ARG A 112 -17.87 8.77 -2.60
CA ARG A 112 -19.23 8.71 -2.04
C ARG A 112 -19.28 9.56 -0.78
N ARG A 113 -20.08 10.63 -0.82
CA ARG A 113 -20.41 11.42 0.37
C ARG A 113 -21.23 10.55 1.32
N ARG A 114 -20.59 10.03 2.37
CA ARG A 114 -21.28 9.36 3.47
C ARG A 114 -21.81 10.46 4.40
N GLY A 115 -23.07 10.83 4.19
CA GLY A 115 -23.73 11.85 5.01
C GLY A 115 -24.22 13.03 4.19
N GLY A 116 -25.49 12.97 3.82
CA GLY A 116 -26.30 14.12 3.44
C GLY A 116 -27.73 13.84 3.90
N ALA A 117 -28.54 14.88 4.09
CA ALA A 117 -29.93 14.75 4.53
C ALA A 117 -30.75 13.72 3.70
N ARG A 118 -30.34 13.47 2.45
CA ARG A 118 -30.94 12.48 1.53
C ARG A 118 -30.61 11.02 1.87
N ALA A 119 -29.43 10.72 2.42
CA ALA A 119 -29.05 9.35 2.82
C ALA A 119 -29.75 8.90 4.12
N ARG A 120 -30.25 9.86 4.92
CA ARG A 120 -31.03 9.59 6.14
C ARG A 120 -32.52 9.33 5.89
N ARG A 121 -32.97 9.47 4.63
CA ARG A 121 -34.39 9.35 4.24
C ARG A 121 -34.69 8.10 3.40
N GLN A 122 -33.72 7.20 3.22
CA GLN A 122 -34.03 5.89 2.66
C GLN A 122 -34.53 4.99 3.80
N PRO A 123 -35.77 4.50 3.74
CA PRO A 123 -36.29 3.57 4.73
C PRO A 123 -35.48 2.26 4.63
N SER A 124 -35.14 1.73 5.81
CA SER A 124 -34.55 0.39 5.99
C SER A 124 -35.57 -0.69 5.72
#